data_AF-M2RR84-F1
#
_entry.id   AF-M2RR84-F1
#
_cell.length_a   1.000
_cell.length_b   1.000
_cell.length_c   1.000
_cell.angle_alpha   90.00
_cell.angle_beta   90.00
_cell.angle_gamma   90.00
#
_symmetry.space_group_name_H-M   'P 1'
#
loop_
_entity.id
_entity.type
_entity.pdbx_description
1 polymer ?
#
loop_
_entity_poly.entity_id
_entity_poly.type
_entity_poly.pdbx_seq_one_letter_code
_entity_poly.pdbx_strand_id
1 'polypeptide(L)'
;MEPEDIRDLRSDININIDLLTALTGRLTRDNTFKLVRYQEDKEKQAILDWLTPNDYSPQQNDFLKQWQAGSGKWLLDSAKFKHWLETKKQTLFCPGIPGAGKTIITSIVVEELSSRFQDKSNNGIAYIYCNFKRQDEQTLEDLLASVLKQLAQAKSSLPETVRSLHDRCKSMKARPSIDDISMALHSVAAEFSRVFIVVDALDECRVNDSCRAKLLSQLSQFQTSCEANIFATSRFIPEITERFERDTWLEVRASKQDIQRYVERHIDELPRFVGRDPDLQQEISSEIVKAVDGMDVASYTLLEDLTNCNRFLLAQLHLNSLKGKRSRTAIRDTLKRLPTGTESYNCAYSDAMMRIEGQLPDEATLAKEALSWITCAKRPLTTTELQHALAVKVSQAEFDKDNKSDIEDIVSVCAGLVTVDEESGIIRLVHYTTQEYFEQTQKDWFPTAEFDITTICLTYLSFAVFGSGPCDTDSSFEERLQLNPLYDYAAHYWGHHACQVRSPHSKVIEFFHHEMNMEAASQAMQVRKYFSCQDQYSQLFPRRTTGLHLCAYFGITDVAAAIIDFVDLDSRDEYGRTPLSWAAWNGHEGVV
;
A
#
# COMPACT_ATOMS: atom_id res chain seq x y z
N MET A 1 11.31 20.00 82.20
CA MET A 1 11.08 18.65 81.66
C MET A 1 10.00 18.80 80.61
N GLU A 2 10.29 18.44 79.37
CA GLU A 2 9.27 18.42 78.30
C GLU A 2 8.24 17.34 78.66
N PRO A 3 6.92 17.66 78.68
CA PRO A 3 5.85 16.69 78.95
C PRO A 3 5.98 15.47 78.03
N GLU A 4 5.77 14.27 78.58
CA GLU A 4 5.92 13.00 77.87
C GLU A 4 5.05 12.96 76.59
N ASP A 5 3.83 13.47 76.68
CA ASP A 5 2.89 13.63 75.56
C ASP A 5 3.45 14.46 74.39
N ILE A 6 4.25 15.50 74.66
CA ILE A 6 4.85 16.35 73.62
C ILE A 6 6.01 15.63 72.92
N ARG A 7 6.71 14.75 73.64
CA ARG A 7 7.82 13.96 73.10
C ARG A 7 7.30 12.88 72.16
N ASP A 8 6.22 12.22 72.53
CA ASP A 8 5.57 11.19 71.72
C ASP A 8 4.97 11.79 70.45
N LEU A 9 4.28 12.94 70.56
CA LEU A 9 3.76 13.67 69.40
C LEU A 9 4.87 14.10 68.42
N ARG A 10 6.02 14.55 68.94
CA ARG A 10 7.17 14.91 68.09
C ARG A 10 7.77 13.67 67.40
N SER A 11 7.83 12.54 68.10
CA SER A 11 8.28 11.26 67.54
C SER A 11 7.38 10.81 66.39
N ASP A 12 6.06 10.85 66.58
CA ASP A 12 5.08 10.44 65.57
C ASP A 12 5.10 11.38 64.35
N ILE A 13 5.26 12.68 64.57
CA ILE A 13 5.42 13.65 63.46
C ILE A 13 6.69 13.34 62.66
N ASN A 14 7.82 13.05 63.32
CA ASN A 14 9.06 12.71 62.62
C ASN A 14 8.94 11.42 61.81
N ILE A 15 8.31 10.37 62.36
CA ILE A 15 8.06 9.11 61.64
C ILE A 15 7.18 9.36 60.41
N ASN A 16 6.13 10.16 60.54
CA ASN A 16 5.26 10.51 59.41
C ASN A 16 5.97 11.35 58.35
N ILE A 17 6.84 12.28 58.75
CA ILE A 17 7.68 13.06 57.83
C ILE A 17 8.65 12.14 57.07
N ASP A 18 9.30 11.20 57.75
CA ASP A 18 10.22 10.23 57.13
C ASP A 18 9.48 9.31 56.15
N LEU A 19 8.29 8.83 56.52
CA LEU A 19 7.43 8.03 55.63
C LEU A 19 6.97 8.83 54.41
N LEU A 20 6.52 10.07 54.59
CA LEU A 20 6.13 10.96 53.49
C LEU A 20 7.32 11.26 52.57
N THR A 21 8.51 11.47 53.12
CA THR A 21 9.73 11.72 52.34
C THR A 21 10.13 10.49 51.54
N ALA A 22 10.05 9.28 52.13
CA ALA A 22 10.33 8.02 51.43
C ALA A 22 9.30 7.73 50.32
N LEU A 23 8.01 7.97 50.58
CA LEU A 23 6.94 7.81 49.59
C LEU A 23 7.08 8.82 48.45
N THR A 24 7.36 10.08 48.77
CA THR A 24 7.59 11.14 47.77
C THR A 24 8.82 10.79 46.92
N GLY A 25 9.91 10.33 47.55
CA GLY A 25 11.11 9.87 46.85
C GLY A 25 10.86 8.73 45.85
N ARG A 26 10.05 7.73 46.25
CA ARG A 26 9.62 6.64 45.35
C ARG A 26 8.76 7.14 44.20
N LEU A 27 7.75 7.98 44.49
CA LEU A 27 6.89 8.57 43.46
C LEU A 27 7.68 9.42 42.46
N THR A 28 8.63 10.24 42.91
CA THR A 28 9.51 10.99 42.02
C THR A 28 10.39 10.07 41.18
N ARG A 29 10.95 9.01 41.77
CA ARG A 29 11.78 8.05 41.02
C ARG A 29 10.97 7.32 39.95
N ASP A 30 9.78 6.84 40.28
CA ASP A 30 8.89 6.16 39.33
C ASP A 30 8.44 7.10 38.22
N ASN A 31 8.12 8.36 38.54
CA ASN A 31 7.78 9.36 37.53
C ASN A 31 8.98 9.71 36.63
N THR A 32 10.18 9.85 37.18
CA THR A 32 11.39 10.05 36.37
C THR A 32 11.69 8.85 35.48
N PHE A 33 11.47 7.63 35.96
CA PHE A 33 11.67 6.42 35.15
C PHE A 33 10.65 6.34 34.00
N LYS A 34 9.38 6.70 34.25
CA LYS A 34 8.35 6.80 33.20
C LYS A 34 8.69 7.87 32.17
N LEU A 35 9.17 9.04 32.60
CA LEU A 35 9.57 10.13 31.71
C LEU A 35 10.78 9.76 30.84
N VAL A 36 11.81 9.14 31.42
CA VAL A 36 12.99 8.67 30.68
C VAL A 36 12.57 7.62 29.65
N ARG A 37 11.77 6.62 30.05
CA ARG A 37 11.30 5.59 29.13
C ARG A 37 10.46 6.16 27.99
N TYR A 38 9.56 7.10 28.29
CA TYR A 38 8.77 7.79 27.27
C TYR A 38 9.66 8.55 26.27
N GLN A 39 10.71 9.22 26.77
CA GLN A 39 11.67 9.94 25.93
C GLN A 39 12.50 8.98 25.07
N GLU A 40 12.95 7.86 25.64
CA GLU A 40 13.69 6.80 24.92
C GLU A 40 12.82 6.13 23.85
N ASP A 41 11.56 5.83 24.15
CA ASP A 41 10.61 5.25 23.19
C ASP A 41 10.34 6.22 22.03
N LYS A 42 10.20 7.52 22.33
CA LYS A 42 10.03 8.57 21.32
C LYS A 42 11.28 8.74 20.45
N GLU A 43 12.47 8.73 21.04
CA GLU A 43 13.74 8.81 20.30
C GLU A 43 13.90 7.57 19.40
N LYS A 44 13.65 6.38 19.96
CA LYS A 44 13.69 5.11 19.22
C LYS A 44 12.76 5.18 18.00
N GLN A 45 11.51 5.59 18.19
CA GLN A 45 10.55 5.67 17.08
C GLN A 45 11.02 6.68 16.01
N ALA A 46 11.54 7.84 16.41
CA ALA A 46 12.05 8.84 15.48
C ALA A 46 13.23 8.32 14.63
N ILE A 47 14.13 7.51 15.21
CA ILE A 47 15.25 6.89 14.49
C ILE A 47 14.76 5.76 13.57
N LEU A 48 13.77 4.99 14.00
CA LEU A 48 13.17 3.95 13.16
C LEU A 48 12.43 4.53 11.95
N ASP A 49 11.70 5.63 12.13
CA ASP A 49 11.04 6.35 11.04
C ASP A 49 12.03 7.09 10.13
N TRP A 50 13.22 7.42 10.65
CA TRP A 50 14.34 7.92 9.85
C TRP A 50 14.92 6.86 8.90
N LEU A 51 14.99 5.59 9.31
CA LEU A 51 15.47 4.51 8.45
C LEU A 51 14.56 4.32 7.24
N THR A 52 13.25 4.25 7.47
CA THR A 52 12.26 4.22 6.40
C THR A 52 10.88 4.64 6.93
N PRO A 53 10.11 5.42 6.14
CA PRO A 53 8.72 5.71 6.44
C PRO A 53 7.81 4.49 6.22
N ASN A 54 8.28 3.45 5.52
CA ASN A 54 7.46 2.28 5.20
C ASN A 54 7.10 1.50 6.48
N ASP A 55 5.81 1.24 6.64
CA ASP A 55 5.25 0.37 7.67
C ASP A 55 4.26 -0.62 7.03
N TYR A 56 4.54 -1.91 7.21
CA TYR A 56 3.73 -3.00 6.69
C TYR A 56 2.67 -3.47 7.71
N SER A 57 2.72 -2.97 8.96
CA SER A 57 1.81 -3.37 10.04
C SER A 57 0.33 -3.10 9.71
N PRO A 58 -0.04 -1.93 9.14
CA PRO A 58 -1.43 -1.69 8.72
C PRO A 58 -1.93 -2.72 7.71
N GLN A 59 -1.10 -3.06 6.70
CA GLN A 59 -1.43 -4.04 5.67
C GLN A 59 -1.60 -5.45 6.26
N GLN A 60 -0.72 -5.86 7.17
CA GLN A 60 -0.86 -7.13 7.89
C GLN A 60 -2.21 -7.21 8.62
N ASN A 61 -2.61 -6.15 9.32
CA ASN A 61 -3.89 -6.11 10.03
C ASN A 61 -5.08 -6.16 9.07
N ASP A 62 -5.03 -5.44 7.94
CA ASP A 62 -6.05 -5.46 6.90
C ASP A 62 -6.25 -6.88 6.33
N PHE A 63 -5.16 -7.59 6.04
CA PHE A 63 -5.24 -8.97 5.53
C PHE A 63 -5.75 -9.96 6.59
N LEU A 64 -5.42 -9.76 7.87
CA LEU A 64 -5.95 -10.57 8.96
C LEU A 64 -7.45 -10.36 9.19
N LYS A 65 -7.98 -9.13 8.99
CA LYS A 65 -9.43 -8.89 9.04
C LYS A 65 -10.18 -9.64 7.95
N GLN A 66 -9.57 -9.79 6.76
CA GLN A 66 -10.14 -10.55 5.65
C GLN A 66 -10.06 -12.07 5.86
N TRP A 67 -9.15 -12.54 6.74
CA TRP A 67 -8.93 -13.95 6.99
C TRP A 67 -10.15 -14.66 7.59
N GLN A 68 -10.41 -15.86 7.09
CA GLN A 68 -11.44 -16.76 7.56
C GLN A 68 -10.83 -17.76 8.54
N ALA A 69 -11.23 -17.69 9.82
CA ALA A 69 -10.73 -18.60 10.84
C ALA A 69 -10.88 -20.07 10.39
N GLY A 70 -9.74 -20.76 10.30
CA GLY A 70 -9.69 -22.15 9.85
C GLY A 70 -9.31 -22.37 8.38
N SER A 71 -9.27 -21.33 7.55
CA SER A 71 -8.65 -21.36 6.22
C SER A 71 -7.12 -21.27 6.33
N GLY A 72 -6.41 -21.87 5.36
CA GLY A 72 -4.94 -21.93 5.36
C GLY A 72 -4.32 -22.96 6.31
N LYS A 73 -5.12 -23.68 7.10
CA LYS A 73 -4.65 -24.75 8.00
C LYS A 73 -3.83 -25.82 7.28
N TRP A 74 -4.18 -26.14 6.04
CA TRP A 74 -3.45 -27.11 5.21
C TRP A 74 -1.96 -26.75 5.05
N LEU A 75 -1.62 -25.46 5.04
CA LEU A 75 -0.24 -24.99 4.93
C LEU A 75 0.47 -25.17 6.27
N LEU A 76 -0.13 -24.66 7.34
CA LEU A 76 0.42 -24.73 8.70
C LEU A 76 0.60 -26.19 9.17
N ASP A 77 -0.31 -27.07 8.78
CA ASP A 77 -0.25 -28.49 9.13
C ASP A 77 0.72 -29.30 8.28
N SER A 78 1.17 -28.75 7.16
CA SER A 78 2.05 -29.46 6.23
C SER A 78 3.40 -29.78 6.87
N ALA A 79 3.93 -30.97 6.53
CA ALA A 79 5.26 -31.38 6.98
C ALA A 79 6.36 -30.41 6.51
N LYS A 80 6.19 -29.83 5.31
CA LYS A 80 7.11 -28.84 4.73
C LYS A 80 7.16 -27.55 5.56
N PHE A 81 6.01 -27.02 5.96
CA PHE A 81 5.94 -25.82 6.80
C PHE A 81 6.50 -26.09 8.19
N LYS A 82 6.13 -27.21 8.83
CA LYS A 82 6.66 -27.58 10.15
C LYS A 82 8.19 -27.76 10.11
N HIS A 83 8.72 -28.39 9.07
CA HIS A 83 10.16 -28.54 8.87
C HIS A 83 10.86 -27.19 8.73
N TRP A 84 10.31 -26.28 7.91
CA TRP A 84 10.81 -24.91 7.79
C TRP A 84 10.77 -24.17 9.12
N LEU A 85 9.68 -24.31 9.88
CA LEU A 85 9.51 -23.65 11.17
C LEU A 85 10.44 -24.21 12.26
N GLU A 86 10.87 -25.46 12.19
CA GLU A 86 11.71 -26.11 13.21
C GLU A 86 13.21 -26.04 12.89
N THR A 87 13.57 -25.96 11.61
CA THR A 87 14.97 -26.03 11.15
C THR A 87 15.50 -24.67 10.73
N LYS A 88 16.68 -24.28 11.23
CA LYS A 88 17.34 -23.02 10.83
C LYS A 88 17.80 -23.04 9.38
N LYS A 89 17.99 -21.85 8.80
CA LYS A 89 18.53 -21.67 7.43
C LYS A 89 17.71 -22.41 6.36
N GLN A 90 16.38 -22.41 6.50
CA GLN A 90 15.49 -22.99 5.50
C GLN A 90 14.75 -21.91 4.72
N THR A 91 14.47 -22.19 3.45
CA THR A 91 13.63 -21.39 2.59
C THR A 91 12.39 -22.18 2.22
N LEU A 92 11.21 -21.59 2.42
CA LEU A 92 9.93 -22.12 1.97
C LEU A 92 9.39 -21.19 0.89
N PHE A 93 9.42 -21.68 -0.35
CA PHE A 93 8.88 -20.97 -1.50
C PHE A 93 7.48 -21.46 -1.81
N CYS A 94 6.54 -20.52 -1.86
CA CYS A 94 5.12 -20.76 -2.01
C CYS A 94 4.61 -20.14 -3.30
N PRO A 95 4.88 -20.76 -4.47
CA PRO A 95 4.35 -20.27 -5.71
C PRO A 95 2.84 -20.49 -5.75
N GLY A 96 2.13 -19.61 -6.42
CA GLY A 96 0.70 -19.76 -6.58
C GLY A 96 0.21 -18.93 -7.74
N ILE A 97 -0.81 -19.45 -8.38
CA ILE A 97 -1.56 -18.74 -9.41
C ILE A 97 -2.14 -17.42 -8.85
N PRO A 98 -2.36 -16.44 -9.72
CA PRO A 98 -3.26 -15.31 -9.46
C PRO A 98 -4.49 -15.61 -8.61
N GLY A 99 -4.70 -14.85 -7.53
CA GLY A 99 -5.91 -14.97 -6.72
C GLY A 99 -6.07 -16.27 -5.93
N ALA A 100 -5.03 -17.10 -5.85
CA ALA A 100 -5.02 -18.29 -4.99
C ALA A 100 -5.04 -17.97 -3.47
N GLY A 101 -4.95 -16.69 -3.10
CA GLY A 101 -4.88 -16.26 -1.71
C GLY A 101 -3.46 -16.23 -1.11
N LYS A 102 -2.42 -16.05 -1.95
CA LYS A 102 -1.01 -15.96 -1.50
C LYS A 102 -0.80 -14.94 -0.37
N THR A 103 -1.30 -13.72 -0.56
CA THR A 103 -1.20 -12.63 0.43
C THR A 103 -1.91 -12.96 1.75
N ILE A 104 -3.09 -13.60 1.68
CA ILE A 104 -3.81 -14.06 2.87
C ILE A 104 -3.01 -15.18 3.57
N ILE A 105 -2.46 -16.14 2.83
CA ILE A 105 -1.58 -17.18 3.37
C ILE A 105 -0.34 -16.56 4.05
N THR A 106 0.28 -15.55 3.44
CA THR A 106 1.40 -14.82 4.03
C THR A 106 1.01 -14.18 5.36
N SER A 107 -0.15 -13.51 5.43
CA SER A 107 -0.64 -12.91 6.69
C SER A 107 -0.87 -13.95 7.80
N ILE A 108 -1.36 -15.15 7.45
CA ILE A 108 -1.55 -16.27 8.39
C ILE A 108 -0.19 -16.77 8.90
N VAL A 109 0.83 -16.84 8.04
CA VAL A 109 2.18 -17.23 8.46
C VAL A 109 2.76 -16.21 9.44
N VAL A 110 2.63 -14.92 9.15
CA VAL A 110 3.10 -13.84 10.05
C VAL A 110 2.38 -13.90 11.41
N GLU A 111 1.08 -14.14 11.42
CA GLU A 111 0.28 -14.27 12.65
C GLU A 111 0.69 -15.50 13.46
N GLU A 112 0.86 -16.67 12.83
CA GLU A 112 1.34 -17.89 13.50
C GLU A 112 2.73 -17.69 14.12
N LEU A 113 3.66 -17.05 13.39
CA LEU A 113 4.98 -16.74 13.93
C LEU A 113 4.89 -15.81 15.15
N SER A 114 4.07 -14.75 15.05
CA SER A 114 3.90 -13.76 16.11
C SER A 114 3.27 -14.39 17.35
N SER A 115 2.18 -15.13 17.19
CA SER A 115 1.50 -15.86 18.26
C SER A 115 2.40 -16.90 18.94
N ARG A 116 3.22 -17.63 18.17
CA ARG A 116 4.08 -18.69 18.70
C ARG A 116 5.28 -18.17 19.48
N PHE A 117 5.79 -16.99 19.12
CA PHE A 117 7.03 -16.43 19.67
C PHE A 117 6.83 -15.22 20.59
N GLN A 118 5.58 -14.86 20.90
CA GLN A 118 5.18 -13.66 21.66
C GLN A 118 5.82 -13.52 23.05
N ASP A 119 6.03 -14.63 23.78
CA ASP A 119 6.37 -14.59 25.22
C ASP A 119 7.68 -15.27 25.63
N LYS A 120 8.36 -16.03 24.74
CA LYS A 120 9.39 -17.00 25.19
C LYS A 120 10.68 -17.07 24.39
N SER A 121 10.82 -16.29 23.32
CA SER A 121 11.96 -16.44 22.43
C SER A 121 12.42 -15.10 21.91
N ASN A 122 13.73 -14.85 22.04
CA ASN A 122 14.43 -13.73 21.43
C ASN A 122 14.52 -13.96 19.90
N ASN A 123 13.37 -14.06 19.22
CA ASN A 123 13.25 -14.28 17.79
C ASN A 123 12.85 -12.99 17.08
N GLY A 124 13.43 -12.75 15.92
CA GLY A 124 13.10 -11.63 15.06
C GLY A 124 12.14 -12.07 13.96
N ILE A 125 11.08 -11.29 13.73
CA ILE A 125 10.15 -11.51 12.62
C ILE A 125 10.12 -10.22 11.81
N ALA A 126 10.30 -10.32 10.50
CA ALA A 126 10.16 -9.22 9.57
C ALA A 126 9.39 -9.69 8.33
N TYR A 127 8.55 -8.83 7.79
CA TYR A 127 7.74 -9.14 6.63
C TYR A 127 7.66 -7.97 5.64
N ILE A 128 7.51 -8.28 4.36
CA ILE A 128 7.40 -7.34 3.24
C ILE A 128 6.21 -7.74 2.38
N TYR A 129 5.36 -6.77 2.05
CA TYR A 129 4.33 -6.90 1.01
C TYR A 129 4.75 -6.15 -0.25
N CYS A 130 5.30 -6.86 -1.26
CA CYS A 130 5.54 -6.24 -2.57
C CYS A 130 4.20 -5.80 -3.19
N ASN A 131 4.18 -4.65 -3.88
CA ASN A 131 2.98 -4.13 -4.52
C ASN A 131 3.36 -3.43 -5.83
N PHE A 132 2.79 -3.90 -6.94
CA PHE A 132 3.14 -3.40 -8.28
C PHE A 132 2.88 -1.90 -8.49
N LYS A 133 1.90 -1.31 -7.78
CA LYS A 133 1.61 0.14 -7.85
C LYS A 133 2.52 1.00 -6.97
N ARG A 134 3.32 0.40 -6.08
CA ARG A 134 4.25 1.11 -5.18
C ARG A 134 5.71 0.87 -5.54
N GLN A 135 5.97 0.50 -6.79
CA GLN A 135 7.32 0.20 -7.27
C GLN A 135 8.32 1.34 -7.00
N ASP A 136 7.90 2.59 -7.13
CA ASP A 136 8.70 3.78 -6.86
C ASP A 136 9.12 3.94 -5.39
N GLU A 137 8.36 3.35 -4.48
CA GLU A 137 8.55 3.37 -3.02
C GLU A 137 9.20 2.06 -2.49
N GLN A 138 9.39 1.07 -3.38
CA GLN A 138 9.93 -0.24 -3.09
C GLN A 138 11.33 -0.40 -3.73
N THR A 139 12.21 0.56 -3.43
CA THR A 139 13.64 0.45 -3.77
C THR A 139 14.30 -0.62 -2.90
N LEU A 140 15.46 -1.12 -3.32
CA LEU A 140 16.18 -2.15 -2.56
C LEU A 140 16.56 -1.63 -1.16
N GLU A 141 16.97 -0.38 -1.08
CA GLU A 141 17.30 0.36 0.13
C GLU A 141 16.09 0.39 1.07
N ASP A 142 14.92 0.79 0.58
CA ASP A 142 13.71 0.90 1.38
C ASP A 142 13.22 -0.47 1.88
N LEU A 143 13.33 -1.52 1.05
CA LEU A 143 12.96 -2.88 1.43
C LEU A 143 13.89 -3.42 2.53
N LEU A 144 15.21 -3.26 2.40
CA LEU A 144 16.16 -3.71 3.43
C LEU A 144 16.05 -2.88 4.72
N ALA A 145 15.85 -1.55 4.59
CA ALA A 145 15.62 -0.67 5.71
C ALA A 145 14.34 -1.04 6.48
N SER A 146 13.29 -1.49 5.79
CA SER A 146 12.05 -1.93 6.44
C SER A 146 12.22 -3.21 7.26
N VAL A 147 13.04 -4.15 6.78
CA VAL A 147 13.42 -5.35 7.55
C VAL A 147 14.23 -4.96 8.77
N LEU A 148 15.22 -4.07 8.61
CA LEU A 148 16.02 -3.56 9.71
C LEU A 148 15.15 -2.84 10.76
N LYS A 149 14.22 -2.00 10.30
CA LYS A 149 13.26 -1.28 11.15
C LYS A 149 12.45 -2.25 12.01
N GLN A 150 11.82 -3.26 11.40
CA GLN A 150 11.01 -4.25 12.12
C GLN A 150 11.82 -5.04 13.15
N LEU A 151 13.02 -5.49 12.80
CA LEU A 151 13.90 -6.21 13.73
C LEU A 151 14.40 -5.32 14.88
N ALA A 152 14.79 -4.09 14.61
CA ALA A 152 15.20 -3.14 15.64
C ALA A 152 14.03 -2.72 16.54
N GLN A 153 12.82 -2.61 15.98
CA GLN A 153 11.60 -2.27 16.72
C GLN A 153 11.22 -3.36 17.73
N ALA A 154 11.41 -4.63 17.37
CA ALA A 154 11.12 -5.77 18.23
C ALA A 154 12.00 -5.85 19.50
N LYS A 155 13.13 -5.12 19.55
CA LYS A 155 13.98 -5.04 20.74
C LYS A 155 13.43 -4.04 21.77
N SER A 156 13.69 -4.28 23.05
CA SER A 156 13.29 -3.33 24.12
C SER A 156 14.00 -1.98 24.00
N SER A 157 15.28 -1.99 23.64
CA SER A 157 16.10 -0.79 23.41
C SER A 157 16.55 -0.73 21.95
N LEU A 158 16.80 0.48 21.44
CA LEU A 158 17.36 0.66 20.11
C LEU A 158 18.77 0.03 20.03
N PRO A 159 19.07 -0.84 19.04
CA PRO A 159 20.40 -1.40 18.86
C PRO A 159 21.45 -0.31 18.60
N GLU A 160 22.62 -0.44 19.24
CA GLU A 160 23.68 0.59 19.19
C GLU A 160 24.21 0.84 17.78
N THR A 161 24.20 -0.20 16.94
CA THR A 161 24.60 -0.08 15.53
C THR A 161 23.65 0.80 14.73
N VAL A 162 22.34 0.75 15.01
CA VAL A 162 21.34 1.61 14.37
C VAL A 162 21.48 3.05 14.87
N ARG A 163 21.71 3.24 16.18
CA ARG A 163 21.98 4.57 16.77
C ARG A 163 23.23 5.20 16.16
N SER A 164 24.33 4.46 16.11
CA SER A 164 25.60 4.91 15.51
C SER A 164 25.45 5.24 14.02
N LEU A 165 24.68 4.44 13.28
CA LEU A 165 24.38 4.70 11.88
C LEU A 165 23.61 6.02 11.70
N HIS A 166 22.57 6.23 12.50
CA HIS A 166 21.78 7.45 12.50
C HIS A 166 22.66 8.68 12.80
N ASP A 167 23.47 8.64 13.86
CA ASP A 167 24.28 9.79 14.28
C ASP A 167 25.33 10.16 13.22
N ARG A 168 25.95 9.15 12.60
CA ARG A 168 26.89 9.34 11.49
C ARG A 168 26.20 9.98 10.29
N CYS A 169 25.08 9.43 9.84
CA CYS A 169 24.33 9.94 8.69
C CYS A 169 23.77 11.35 8.94
N LYS A 170 23.31 11.64 10.17
CA LYS A 170 22.85 12.97 10.59
C LYS A 170 23.97 14.00 10.50
N SER A 171 25.19 13.65 10.90
CA SER A 171 26.35 14.55 10.79
C SER A 171 26.72 14.87 9.34
N MET A 172 26.55 13.90 8.43
CA MET A 172 26.91 14.03 7.01
C MET A 172 25.75 14.51 6.12
N LYS A 173 24.54 14.66 6.67
CA LYS A 173 23.30 14.95 5.91
C LYS A 173 23.08 13.98 4.74
N ALA A 174 23.39 12.70 4.93
CA ALA A 174 23.35 11.67 3.89
C ALA A 174 22.44 10.49 4.27
N ARG A 175 21.92 9.78 3.27
CA ARG A 175 21.21 8.51 3.47
C ARG A 175 22.20 7.37 3.76
N PRO A 176 21.81 6.37 4.56
CA PRO A 176 22.61 5.16 4.69
C PRO A 176 22.68 4.45 3.35
N SER A 177 23.87 3.98 2.97
CA SER A 177 24.05 3.17 1.77
C SER A 177 23.45 1.77 1.96
N ILE A 178 23.28 1.01 0.88
CA ILE A 178 22.90 -0.41 0.96
C ILE A 178 23.85 -1.17 1.88
N ASP A 179 25.16 -0.93 1.77
CA ASP A 179 26.18 -1.61 2.59
C ASP A 179 26.03 -1.26 4.08
N ASP A 180 25.72 0.00 4.39
CA ASP A 180 25.47 0.43 5.76
C ASP A 180 24.21 -0.23 6.35
N ILE A 181 23.12 -0.29 5.57
CA ILE A 181 21.88 -0.94 5.98
C ILE A 181 22.13 -2.44 6.17
N SER A 182 22.80 -3.09 5.22
CA SER A 182 23.13 -4.52 5.31
C SER A 182 24.01 -4.81 6.52
N MET A 183 25.03 -3.99 6.82
CA MET A 183 25.87 -4.16 8.00
C MET A 183 25.08 -4.04 9.31
N ALA A 184 24.24 -3.02 9.42
CA ALA A 184 23.37 -2.84 10.59
C ALA A 184 22.37 -4.01 10.73
N LEU A 185 21.78 -4.46 9.62
CA LEU A 185 20.84 -5.58 9.58
C LEU A 185 21.50 -6.88 10.08
N HIS A 186 22.70 -7.20 9.63
CA HIS A 186 23.44 -8.37 10.11
C HIS A 186 23.75 -8.27 11.61
N SER A 187 24.16 -7.09 12.09
CA SER A 187 24.44 -6.87 13.51
C SER A 187 23.20 -7.05 14.38
N VAL A 188 22.07 -6.47 13.99
CA VAL A 188 20.81 -6.57 14.74
C VAL A 188 20.28 -8.01 14.70
N ALA A 189 20.37 -8.67 13.56
CA ALA A 189 19.96 -10.07 13.41
C ALA A 189 20.76 -11.03 14.29
N ALA A 190 22.06 -10.78 14.48
CA ALA A 190 22.93 -11.57 15.35
C ALA A 190 22.51 -11.51 16.83
N GLU A 191 21.76 -10.50 17.24
CA GLU A 191 21.21 -10.39 18.60
C GLU A 191 19.98 -11.28 18.81
N PHE A 192 19.43 -11.92 17.78
CA PHE A 192 18.29 -12.84 17.88
C PHE A 192 18.76 -14.30 17.84
N SER A 193 18.03 -15.19 18.54
CA SER A 193 18.26 -16.64 18.45
C SER A 193 17.90 -17.20 17.08
N ARG A 194 16.89 -16.60 16.45
CA ARG A 194 16.40 -16.96 15.12
C ARG A 194 15.70 -15.77 14.49
N VAL A 195 15.85 -15.63 13.18
CA VAL A 195 15.19 -14.58 12.39
C VAL A 195 14.34 -15.23 11.31
N PHE A 196 13.10 -14.76 11.15
CA PHE A 196 12.19 -15.12 10.09
C PHE A 196 11.95 -13.90 9.20
N ILE A 197 12.17 -14.05 7.90
CA ILE A 197 11.86 -13.04 6.89
C ILE A 197 10.77 -13.61 5.98
N VAL A 198 9.67 -12.87 5.85
CA VAL A 198 8.50 -13.26 5.06
C VAL A 198 8.31 -12.24 3.93
N VAL A 199 8.31 -12.68 2.67
CA VAL A 199 8.17 -11.79 1.51
C VAL A 199 6.97 -12.21 0.66
N ASP A 200 5.94 -11.37 0.62
CA ASP A 200 4.77 -11.60 -0.20
C ASP A 200 4.94 -11.01 -1.61
N ALA A 201 4.42 -11.74 -2.60
CA ALA A 201 4.29 -11.32 -3.99
C ALA A 201 5.61 -10.83 -4.61
N LEU A 202 6.69 -11.63 -4.52
CA LEU A 202 8.00 -11.30 -5.10
C LEU A 202 7.95 -10.91 -6.59
N ASP A 203 6.95 -11.40 -7.33
CA ASP A 203 6.72 -11.02 -8.72
C ASP A 203 6.31 -9.56 -8.93
N GLU A 204 5.80 -8.88 -7.90
CA GLU A 204 5.35 -7.48 -7.98
C GLU A 204 6.46 -6.47 -7.67
N CYS A 205 7.61 -6.93 -7.19
CA CYS A 205 8.78 -6.10 -6.94
C CYS A 205 9.49 -5.69 -8.25
N ARG A 206 10.01 -4.45 -8.33
CA ARG A 206 10.56 -3.83 -9.56
C ARG A 206 11.52 -4.73 -10.35
N VAL A 207 11.25 -4.87 -11.66
CA VAL A 207 12.05 -5.69 -12.59
C VAL A 207 13.21 -4.91 -13.23
N ASN A 208 12.99 -3.65 -13.63
CA ASN A 208 13.90 -2.93 -14.56
C ASN A 208 15.30 -2.61 -13.99
N ASP A 209 15.48 -2.48 -12.67
CA ASP A 209 16.77 -2.14 -12.04
C ASP A 209 17.54 -3.33 -11.45
N SER A 210 17.14 -4.56 -11.81
CA SER A 210 17.56 -5.78 -11.12
C SER A 210 17.28 -5.76 -9.61
N CYS A 211 16.36 -4.91 -9.13
CA CYS A 211 16.03 -4.76 -7.71
C CYS A 211 15.63 -6.12 -7.10
N ARG A 212 14.71 -6.84 -7.76
CA ARG A 212 14.30 -8.19 -7.36
C ARG A 212 15.47 -9.18 -7.25
N ALA A 213 16.38 -9.18 -8.22
CA ALA A 213 17.55 -10.06 -8.20
C ALA A 213 18.54 -9.70 -7.09
N LYS A 214 18.77 -8.40 -6.88
CA LYS A 214 19.62 -7.87 -5.81
C LYS A 214 19.02 -8.17 -4.44
N LEU A 215 17.71 -7.99 -4.24
CA LEU A 215 17.01 -8.33 -3.02
C LEU A 215 17.20 -9.82 -2.67
N LEU A 216 16.94 -10.71 -3.62
CA LEU A 216 17.14 -12.16 -3.44
C LEU A 216 18.60 -12.48 -3.10
N SER A 217 19.56 -11.80 -3.73
CA SER A 217 20.98 -11.97 -3.40
C SER A 217 21.32 -11.54 -1.97
N GLN A 218 20.79 -10.39 -1.51
CA GLN A 218 20.99 -9.88 -0.16
C GLN A 218 20.32 -10.77 0.88
N LEU A 219 19.09 -11.24 0.63
CA LEU A 219 18.40 -12.19 1.50
C LEU A 219 19.15 -13.54 1.60
N SER A 220 19.71 -14.03 0.49
CA SER A 220 20.52 -15.26 0.48
C SER A 220 21.82 -15.10 1.27
N GLN A 221 22.50 -13.95 1.14
CA GLN A 221 23.68 -13.60 1.92
C GLN A 221 23.35 -13.49 3.41
N PHE A 222 22.23 -12.85 3.72
CA PHE A 222 21.71 -12.71 5.07
C PHE A 222 21.37 -14.06 5.71
N GLN A 223 20.69 -14.95 4.99
CA GLN A 223 20.40 -16.31 5.45
C GLN A 223 21.68 -17.12 5.70
N THR A 224 22.71 -16.95 4.87
CA THR A 224 23.99 -17.64 5.06
C THR A 224 24.70 -17.18 6.33
N SER A 225 24.61 -15.91 6.66
CA SER A 225 25.32 -15.29 7.79
C SER A 225 24.57 -15.43 9.12
N CYS A 226 23.24 -15.31 9.11
CA CYS A 226 22.40 -15.25 10.31
C CYS A 226 21.53 -16.51 10.52
N GLU A 227 21.69 -17.53 9.66
CA GLU A 227 20.88 -18.75 9.67
C GLU A 227 19.35 -18.49 9.59
N ALA A 228 18.96 -17.39 8.95
CA ALA A 228 17.58 -16.93 8.89
C ALA A 228 16.68 -17.88 8.08
N ASN A 229 15.41 -17.92 8.46
CA ASN A 229 14.38 -18.64 7.73
C ASN A 229 13.66 -17.67 6.79
N ILE A 230 13.57 -18.05 5.51
CA ILE A 230 12.92 -17.22 4.49
C ILE A 230 11.61 -17.89 4.07
N PHE A 231 10.52 -17.15 4.08
CA PHE A 231 9.27 -17.51 3.44
C PHE A 231 9.02 -16.55 2.28
N ALA A 232 8.66 -17.06 1.11
CA ALA A 232 8.42 -16.20 -0.04
C ALA A 232 7.24 -16.69 -0.88
N THR A 233 6.37 -15.79 -1.33
CA THR A 233 5.31 -16.10 -2.30
C THR A 233 5.57 -15.41 -3.64
N SER A 234 5.10 -16.03 -4.72
CA SER A 234 5.23 -15.49 -6.09
C SER A 234 4.26 -16.17 -7.05
N ARG A 235 4.03 -15.59 -8.23
CA ARG A 235 3.57 -16.35 -9.41
C ARG A 235 4.63 -17.31 -9.94
N PHE A 236 4.19 -18.23 -10.81
CA PHE A 236 5.05 -19.16 -11.56
C PHE A 236 5.82 -18.45 -12.69
N ILE A 237 6.74 -17.56 -12.32
CA ILE A 237 7.61 -16.86 -13.28
C ILE A 237 8.95 -17.62 -13.35
N PRO A 238 9.37 -18.12 -14.54
CA PRO A 238 10.60 -18.89 -14.71
C PRO A 238 11.82 -18.28 -13.99
N GLU A 239 12.06 -16.98 -14.20
CA GLU A 239 13.18 -16.23 -13.62
C GLU A 239 13.22 -16.22 -12.07
N ILE A 240 12.05 -16.33 -11.42
CA ILE A 240 11.93 -16.43 -9.96
C ILE A 240 12.06 -17.89 -9.55
N THR A 241 11.31 -18.77 -10.19
CA THR A 241 11.27 -20.20 -9.85
C THR A 241 12.63 -20.87 -9.97
N GLU A 242 13.43 -20.51 -10.97
CA GLU A 242 14.80 -21.03 -11.15
C GLU A 242 15.71 -20.69 -9.97
N ARG A 243 15.48 -19.56 -9.28
CA ARG A 243 16.26 -19.19 -8.10
C ARG A 243 15.93 -20.02 -6.86
N PHE A 244 14.74 -20.58 -6.80
CA PHE A 244 14.26 -21.40 -5.68
C PHE A 244 14.27 -22.90 -5.99
N GLU A 245 14.85 -23.34 -7.11
CA GLU A 245 14.80 -24.74 -7.57
C GLU A 245 15.29 -25.76 -6.52
N ARG A 246 16.23 -25.34 -5.66
CA ARG A 246 16.83 -26.18 -4.62
C ARG A 246 16.12 -26.09 -3.27
N ASP A 247 15.15 -25.19 -3.13
CA ASP A 247 14.46 -24.91 -1.87
C ASP A 247 13.19 -25.77 -1.71
N THR A 248 12.54 -25.68 -0.54
CA THR A 248 11.29 -26.40 -0.31
C THR A 248 10.12 -25.66 -0.97
N TRP A 249 9.38 -26.35 -1.83
CA TRP A 249 8.22 -25.79 -2.52
C TRP A 249 6.90 -26.23 -1.88
N LEU A 250 5.99 -25.29 -1.68
CA LEU A 250 4.61 -25.58 -1.27
C LEU A 250 3.63 -24.67 -2.01
N GLU A 251 2.99 -25.20 -3.03
CA GLU A 251 2.09 -24.42 -3.87
C GLU A 251 0.85 -23.92 -3.11
N VAL A 252 0.53 -22.64 -3.26
CA VAL A 252 -0.70 -22.04 -2.74
C VAL A 252 -1.84 -22.29 -3.72
N ARG A 253 -2.83 -23.06 -3.27
CA ARG A 253 -4.03 -23.40 -4.03
C ARG A 253 -5.29 -23.04 -3.25
N ALA A 254 -6.30 -22.55 -3.96
CA ALA A 254 -7.65 -22.40 -3.42
C ALA A 254 -8.34 -23.79 -3.35
N SER A 255 -8.43 -24.37 -2.15
CA SER A 255 -9.12 -25.64 -1.96
C SER A 255 -10.63 -25.50 -2.13
N LYS A 256 -11.32 -26.54 -2.61
CA LYS A 256 -12.78 -26.55 -2.72
C LYS A 256 -13.43 -26.27 -1.36
N GLN A 257 -12.86 -26.81 -0.28
CA GLN A 257 -13.34 -26.61 1.08
C GLN A 257 -13.21 -25.16 1.53
N ASP A 258 -12.11 -24.48 1.19
CA ASP A 258 -11.95 -23.06 1.56
C ASP A 258 -12.91 -22.16 0.77
N ILE A 259 -13.14 -22.43 -0.53
CA ILE A 259 -14.14 -21.70 -1.34
C ILE A 259 -15.55 -21.93 -0.79
N GLN A 260 -15.89 -23.17 -0.43
CA GLN A 260 -17.17 -23.49 0.17
C GLN A 260 -17.39 -22.72 1.48
N ARG A 261 -16.42 -22.72 2.39
CA ARG A 261 -16.49 -21.93 3.63
C ARG A 261 -16.63 -20.44 3.37
N TYR A 262 -15.91 -19.94 2.38
CA TYR A 262 -16.02 -18.55 1.96
C TYR A 262 -17.45 -18.25 1.50
N VAL A 263 -18.04 -19.08 0.64
CA VAL A 263 -19.41 -18.89 0.15
C VAL A 263 -20.41 -18.95 1.30
N GLU A 264 -20.34 -19.97 2.14
CA GLU A 264 -21.24 -20.18 3.28
C GLU A 264 -21.27 -18.97 4.23
N ARG A 265 -20.13 -18.33 4.50
CA ARG A 265 -20.09 -17.12 5.34
C ARG A 265 -20.81 -15.92 4.73
N HIS A 266 -20.78 -15.78 3.41
CA HIS A 266 -21.35 -14.64 2.71
C HIS A 266 -22.80 -14.87 2.25
N ILE A 267 -23.39 -16.03 2.57
CA ILE A 267 -24.80 -16.33 2.28
C ILE A 267 -25.74 -15.37 3.03
N ASP A 268 -25.36 -14.91 4.22
CA ASP A 268 -26.18 -13.98 5.02
C ASP A 268 -26.31 -12.59 4.37
N GLU A 269 -25.44 -12.25 3.42
CA GLU A 269 -25.53 -11.02 2.62
C GLU A 269 -26.55 -11.12 1.48
N LEU A 270 -27.05 -12.33 1.19
CA LEU A 270 -28.06 -12.57 0.16
C LEU A 270 -29.46 -12.20 0.67
N PRO A 271 -30.45 -12.06 -0.23
CA PRO A 271 -31.81 -11.73 0.16
C PRO A 271 -32.35 -12.64 1.26
N ARG A 272 -33.08 -12.07 2.24
CA ARG A 272 -33.57 -12.77 3.45
C ARG A 272 -34.33 -14.08 3.19
N PHE A 273 -34.89 -14.28 2.00
CA PHE A 273 -35.56 -15.54 1.65
C PHE A 273 -34.58 -16.70 1.42
N VAL A 274 -33.32 -16.41 1.10
CA VAL A 274 -32.22 -17.38 0.99
C VAL A 274 -31.79 -17.85 2.38
N GLY A 275 -31.64 -16.92 3.33
CA GLY A 275 -31.32 -17.23 4.73
C GLY A 275 -32.32 -18.18 5.42
N ARG A 276 -33.55 -18.29 4.90
CA ARG A 276 -34.62 -19.15 5.44
C ARG A 276 -34.74 -20.52 4.78
N ASP A 277 -33.96 -20.79 3.74
CA ASP A 277 -34.09 -21.98 2.89
C ASP A 277 -32.73 -22.70 2.82
N PRO A 278 -32.45 -23.64 3.75
CA PRO A 278 -31.17 -24.36 3.79
C PRO A 278 -30.86 -25.13 2.50
N ASP A 279 -31.89 -25.64 1.81
CA ASP A 279 -31.70 -26.36 0.54
C ASP A 279 -31.20 -25.39 -0.54
N LEU A 280 -31.75 -24.18 -0.58
CA LEU A 280 -31.29 -23.13 -1.51
C LEU A 280 -29.88 -22.65 -1.17
N GLN A 281 -29.51 -22.57 0.11
CA GLN A 281 -28.14 -22.24 0.54
C GLN A 281 -27.15 -23.28 0.05
N GLN A 282 -27.48 -24.57 0.22
CA GLN A 282 -26.66 -25.67 -0.26
C GLN A 282 -26.58 -25.70 -1.79
N GLU A 283 -27.69 -25.40 -2.48
CA GLU A 283 -27.74 -25.25 -3.95
C GLU A 283 -26.80 -24.13 -4.42
N ILE A 284 -26.86 -22.94 -3.81
CA ILE A 284 -25.97 -21.80 -4.13
C ILE A 284 -24.51 -22.19 -3.90
N SER A 285 -24.19 -22.76 -2.74
CA SER A 285 -22.81 -23.16 -2.42
C SER A 285 -22.27 -24.21 -3.40
N SER A 286 -23.08 -25.23 -3.72
CA SER A 286 -22.72 -26.28 -4.67
C SER A 286 -22.47 -25.71 -6.07
N GLU A 287 -23.39 -24.91 -6.60
CA GLU A 287 -23.30 -24.40 -7.96
C GLU A 287 -22.18 -23.38 -8.14
N ILE A 288 -21.93 -22.51 -7.15
CA ILE A 288 -20.78 -21.58 -7.20
C ILE A 288 -19.46 -22.36 -7.15
N VAL A 289 -19.31 -23.32 -6.24
CA VAL A 289 -18.09 -24.14 -6.16
C VAL A 289 -17.85 -24.89 -7.47
N LYS A 290 -18.90 -25.44 -8.10
CA LYS A 290 -18.79 -26.09 -9.42
C LYS A 290 -18.40 -25.11 -10.52
N ALA A 291 -19.01 -23.92 -10.57
CA ALA A 291 -18.75 -22.94 -11.61
C ALA A 291 -17.30 -22.43 -11.55
N VAL A 292 -16.79 -22.23 -10.33
CA VAL A 292 -15.46 -21.70 -10.04
C VAL A 292 -14.35 -22.74 -10.20
N ASP A 293 -14.64 -24.02 -9.97
CA ASP A 293 -13.65 -25.11 -10.07
C ASP A 293 -13.31 -25.46 -11.53
N GLY A 294 -14.22 -25.13 -12.48
CA GLY A 294 -14.16 -25.57 -13.87
C GLY A 294 -14.49 -27.06 -13.98
N MET A 295 -15.26 -27.46 -15.00
CA MET A 295 -15.35 -28.88 -15.34
C MET A 295 -13.95 -29.39 -15.73
N ASP A 296 -13.55 -30.57 -15.20
CA ASP A 296 -12.33 -31.31 -15.55
C ASP A 296 -11.95 -31.11 -17.03
N VAL A 297 -10.94 -30.28 -17.30
CA VAL A 297 -10.41 -30.11 -18.65
C VAL A 297 -9.30 -31.13 -18.83
N ALA A 298 -9.67 -32.28 -19.39
CA ALA A 298 -8.77 -33.38 -19.72
C ALA A 298 -7.92 -33.13 -20.99
N SER A 299 -7.57 -31.88 -21.33
CA SER A 299 -6.79 -31.55 -22.52
C SER A 299 -5.63 -30.60 -22.19
N TYR A 300 -4.44 -31.19 -22.16
CA TYR A 300 -3.15 -30.58 -21.83
C TYR A 300 -2.66 -29.62 -22.92
N THR A 301 -2.49 -28.34 -22.57
CA THR A 301 -1.44 -27.47 -23.12
C THR A 301 -1.00 -26.47 -22.06
N LEU A 302 0.24 -26.64 -21.57
CA LEU A 302 0.89 -26.00 -20.42
C LEU A 302 0.92 -24.45 -20.39
N LEU A 303 0.38 -23.76 -21.40
CA LEU A 303 0.48 -22.31 -21.55
C LEU A 303 -0.87 -21.57 -21.39
N GLU A 304 -2.01 -22.25 -21.55
CA GLU A 304 -3.35 -21.62 -21.45
C GLU A 304 -4.01 -21.81 -20.06
N ASP A 305 -3.46 -22.69 -19.22
CA ASP A 305 -4.00 -23.02 -17.89
C ASP A 305 -3.75 -21.94 -16.81
N LEU A 306 -2.77 -21.05 -17.02
CA LEU A 306 -2.44 -19.99 -16.06
C LEU A 306 -3.54 -18.91 -15.93
N THR A 307 -4.42 -18.81 -16.92
CA THR A 307 -5.56 -17.86 -16.95
C THR A 307 -6.78 -18.33 -16.16
N ASN A 308 -6.84 -19.59 -15.70
CA ASN A 308 -8.08 -20.21 -15.22
C ASN A 308 -8.21 -20.34 -13.68
N CYS A 309 -7.70 -19.36 -12.92
CA CYS A 309 -7.14 -19.68 -11.61
C CYS A 309 -7.54 -18.80 -10.40
N ASN A 310 -8.34 -17.74 -10.57
CA ASN A 310 -8.75 -16.85 -9.46
C ASN A 310 -10.11 -17.23 -8.88
N ARG A 311 -10.11 -18.32 -8.10
CA ARG A 311 -11.33 -18.98 -7.65
C ARG A 311 -12.13 -18.19 -6.60
N PHE A 312 -11.45 -17.55 -5.64
CA PHE A 312 -12.15 -16.79 -4.60
C PHE A 312 -12.83 -15.55 -5.14
N LEU A 313 -12.19 -14.83 -6.07
CA LEU A 313 -12.78 -13.65 -6.68
C LEU A 313 -14.00 -14.00 -7.51
N LEU A 314 -13.95 -15.07 -8.32
CA LEU A 314 -15.13 -15.52 -9.08
C LEU A 314 -16.26 -15.88 -8.13
N ALA A 315 -15.98 -16.59 -7.03
CA ALA A 315 -16.99 -16.90 -6.02
C ALA A 315 -17.64 -15.62 -5.47
N GLN A 316 -16.84 -14.60 -5.16
CA GLN A 316 -17.32 -13.29 -4.71
C GLN A 316 -18.18 -12.57 -5.75
N LEU A 317 -17.74 -12.51 -7.02
CA LEU A 317 -18.48 -11.87 -8.10
C LEU A 317 -19.80 -12.59 -8.38
N HIS A 318 -19.80 -13.92 -8.37
CA HIS A 318 -21.01 -14.73 -8.50
C HIS A 318 -21.96 -14.49 -7.33
N LEU A 319 -21.48 -14.42 -6.09
CA LEU A 319 -22.31 -14.05 -4.93
C LEU A 319 -22.93 -12.66 -5.08
N ASN A 320 -22.13 -11.67 -5.47
CA ASN A 320 -22.61 -10.31 -5.69
C ASN A 320 -23.69 -10.25 -6.78
N SER A 321 -23.61 -11.10 -7.81
CA SER A 321 -24.65 -11.20 -8.84
C SER A 321 -26.02 -11.67 -8.31
N LEU A 322 -26.04 -12.34 -7.14
CA LEU A 322 -27.24 -12.87 -6.50
C LEU A 322 -27.91 -11.88 -5.53
N LYS A 323 -27.17 -10.90 -4.99
CA LYS A 323 -27.65 -9.94 -3.97
C LYS A 323 -28.93 -9.18 -4.40
N GLY A 324 -29.03 -8.83 -5.69
CA GLY A 324 -30.18 -8.07 -6.22
C GLY A 324 -31.41 -8.90 -6.62
N LYS A 325 -31.40 -10.23 -6.48
CA LYS A 325 -32.48 -11.10 -7.01
C LYS A 325 -33.67 -11.15 -6.05
N ARG A 326 -34.88 -11.02 -6.59
CA ARG A 326 -36.12 -10.91 -5.78
C ARG A 326 -36.88 -12.23 -5.57
N SER A 327 -36.46 -13.31 -6.21
CA SER A 327 -37.15 -14.61 -6.13
C SER A 327 -36.20 -15.80 -6.21
N ARG A 328 -36.64 -16.94 -5.69
CA ARG A 328 -35.90 -18.21 -5.79
C ARG A 328 -35.65 -18.61 -7.24
N THR A 329 -36.63 -18.40 -8.11
CA THR A 329 -36.49 -18.64 -9.56
C THR A 329 -35.40 -17.76 -10.16
N ALA A 330 -35.38 -16.47 -9.84
CA ALA A 330 -34.34 -15.55 -10.34
C ALA A 330 -32.94 -15.92 -9.86
N ILE A 331 -32.80 -16.41 -8.62
CA ILE A 331 -31.53 -16.98 -8.10
C ILE A 331 -31.13 -18.19 -8.96
N ARG A 332 -32.00 -19.19 -9.10
CA ARG A 332 -31.72 -20.41 -9.88
C ARG A 332 -31.40 -20.14 -11.33
N ASP A 333 -32.11 -19.20 -11.96
CA ASP A 333 -31.86 -18.81 -13.35
C ASP A 333 -30.52 -18.07 -13.51
N THR A 334 -30.04 -17.40 -12.46
CA THR A 334 -28.71 -16.78 -12.43
C THR A 334 -27.64 -17.84 -12.20
N LEU A 335 -27.85 -18.80 -11.28
CA LEU A 335 -26.95 -19.93 -11.05
C LEU A 335 -26.73 -20.77 -12.33
N LYS A 336 -27.79 -21.02 -13.11
CA LYS A 336 -27.70 -21.73 -14.41
C LYS A 336 -26.92 -20.97 -15.48
N ARG A 337 -26.80 -19.66 -15.35
CA ARG A 337 -26.13 -18.76 -16.30
C ARG A 337 -24.74 -18.34 -15.82
N LEU A 338 -24.24 -18.90 -14.72
CA LEU A 338 -22.90 -18.58 -14.25
C LEU A 338 -21.90 -19.00 -15.33
N PRO A 339 -21.03 -18.07 -15.77
CA PRO A 339 -20.07 -18.38 -16.80
C PRO A 339 -19.04 -19.39 -16.26
N THR A 340 -18.79 -20.45 -17.01
CA THR A 340 -17.82 -21.49 -16.68
C THR A 340 -16.67 -21.49 -17.68
N GLY A 341 -15.45 -21.79 -17.24
CA GLY A 341 -14.28 -21.88 -18.11
C GLY A 341 -13.47 -20.59 -18.26
N THR A 342 -12.63 -20.53 -19.30
CA THR A 342 -11.55 -19.54 -19.49
C THR A 342 -12.02 -18.10 -19.69
N GLU A 343 -13.21 -17.88 -20.27
CA GLU A 343 -13.80 -16.53 -20.43
C GLU A 343 -14.59 -16.05 -19.20
N SER A 344 -14.69 -16.88 -18.14
CA SER A 344 -15.54 -16.60 -16.98
C SER A 344 -15.23 -15.27 -16.29
N TYR A 345 -13.96 -14.86 -16.23
CA TYR A 345 -13.54 -13.62 -15.60
C TYR A 345 -14.01 -12.38 -16.37
N ASN A 346 -13.76 -12.33 -17.68
CA ASN A 346 -14.16 -11.20 -18.51
C ASN A 346 -15.68 -11.07 -18.53
N CYS A 347 -16.40 -12.19 -18.57
CA CYS A 347 -17.85 -12.22 -18.40
C CYS A 347 -18.28 -11.71 -17.03
N ALA A 348 -17.64 -12.15 -15.93
CA ALA A 348 -17.99 -11.72 -14.58
C ALA A 348 -17.70 -10.22 -14.33
N TYR A 349 -16.62 -9.66 -14.88
CA TYR A 349 -16.34 -8.22 -14.83
C TYR A 349 -17.28 -7.44 -15.73
N SER A 350 -17.53 -7.90 -16.95
CA SER A 350 -18.51 -7.29 -17.85
C SER A 350 -19.91 -7.28 -17.22
N ASP A 351 -20.32 -8.39 -16.59
CA ASP A 351 -21.57 -8.47 -15.83
C ASP A 351 -21.59 -7.50 -14.64
N ALA A 352 -20.45 -7.28 -13.98
CA ALA A 352 -20.33 -6.27 -12.93
C ALA A 352 -20.48 -4.85 -13.48
N MET A 353 -19.84 -4.55 -14.62
CA MET A 353 -19.98 -3.26 -15.31
C MET A 353 -21.42 -3.04 -15.80
N MET A 354 -22.08 -4.05 -16.37
CA MET A 354 -23.49 -3.96 -16.76
C MET A 354 -24.41 -3.72 -15.55
N ARG A 355 -24.08 -4.30 -14.38
CA ARG A 355 -24.81 -3.97 -13.13
C ARG A 355 -24.59 -2.52 -12.72
N ILE A 356 -23.40 -1.96 -12.92
CA ILE A 356 -23.11 -0.55 -12.67
C ILE A 356 -23.91 0.33 -13.62
N GLU A 357 -23.92 0.03 -14.92
CA GLU A 357 -24.70 0.78 -15.92
C GLU A 357 -26.22 0.70 -15.71
N GLY A 358 -26.69 -0.35 -15.03
CA GLY A 358 -28.10 -0.51 -14.66
C GLY A 358 -28.53 0.25 -13.40
N GLN A 359 -27.63 0.95 -12.71
CA GLN A 359 -27.95 1.77 -11.54
C GLN A 359 -28.60 3.10 -11.93
N LEU A 360 -28.91 3.96 -10.95
CA LEU A 360 -29.34 5.33 -11.25
C LEU A 360 -28.20 6.08 -11.97
N PRO A 361 -28.50 7.05 -12.86
CA PRO A 361 -27.48 7.75 -13.64
C PRO A 361 -26.32 8.31 -12.79
N ASP A 362 -26.65 8.95 -11.66
CA ASP A 362 -25.64 9.54 -10.78
C ASP A 362 -24.78 8.48 -10.06
N GLU A 363 -25.39 7.36 -9.65
CA GLU A 363 -24.68 6.22 -9.04
C GLU A 363 -23.73 5.54 -10.04
N ALA A 364 -24.21 5.35 -11.27
CA ALA A 364 -23.42 4.78 -12.36
C ALA A 364 -22.23 5.69 -12.73
N THR A 365 -22.44 7.01 -12.78
CA THR A 365 -21.37 7.98 -12.99
C THR A 365 -20.35 7.94 -11.86
N LEU A 366 -20.80 8.00 -10.60
CA LEU A 366 -19.92 7.93 -9.44
C LEU A 366 -19.06 6.66 -9.44
N ALA A 367 -19.67 5.51 -9.75
CA ALA A 367 -18.96 4.24 -9.85
C ALA A 367 -17.91 4.23 -10.97
N LYS A 368 -18.25 4.77 -12.15
CA LYS A 368 -17.31 4.85 -13.28
C LYS A 368 -16.15 5.82 -13.01
N GLU A 369 -16.41 6.95 -12.37
CA GLU A 369 -15.38 7.89 -11.97
C GLU A 369 -14.45 7.29 -10.91
N ALA A 370 -15.00 6.62 -9.88
CA ALA A 370 -14.19 5.94 -8.88
C ALA A 370 -13.31 4.84 -9.51
N LEU A 371 -13.88 4.01 -10.39
CA LEU A 371 -13.14 2.94 -11.07
C LEU A 371 -12.06 3.50 -12.02
N SER A 372 -12.33 4.59 -12.73
CA SER A 372 -11.35 5.20 -13.63
C SER A 372 -10.16 5.77 -12.85
N TRP A 373 -10.41 6.45 -11.73
CA TRP A 373 -9.36 6.93 -10.82
C TRP A 373 -8.52 5.79 -10.26
N ILE A 374 -9.15 4.77 -9.67
CA ILE A 374 -8.41 3.65 -9.06
C ILE A 374 -7.59 2.88 -10.11
N THR A 375 -8.12 2.72 -11.32
CA THR A 375 -7.45 2.00 -12.41
C THR A 375 -6.28 2.80 -12.97
N CYS A 376 -6.49 4.07 -13.35
CA CYS A 376 -5.49 4.86 -14.05
C CYS A 376 -4.47 5.52 -13.12
N ALA A 377 -4.73 5.55 -11.81
CA ALA A 377 -3.84 6.16 -10.83
C ALA A 377 -2.44 5.52 -10.83
N LYS A 378 -1.41 6.38 -10.73
CA LYS A 378 0.00 5.96 -10.82
C LYS A 378 0.55 5.36 -9.52
N ARG A 379 -0.17 5.56 -8.40
CA ARG A 379 0.03 4.88 -7.10
C ARG A 379 -1.33 4.57 -6.46
N PRO A 380 -1.40 3.68 -5.45
CA PRO A 380 -2.64 3.50 -4.70
C PRO A 380 -3.11 4.82 -4.07
N LEU A 381 -4.42 5.06 -4.13
CA LEU A 381 -5.05 6.23 -3.54
C LEU A 381 -5.56 5.89 -2.14
N THR A 382 -5.49 6.86 -1.24
CA THR A 382 -6.23 6.82 0.01
C THR A 382 -7.71 7.09 -0.24
N THR A 383 -8.58 6.65 0.67
CA THR A 383 -10.02 6.97 0.63
C THR A 383 -10.25 8.48 0.57
N THR A 384 -9.48 9.26 1.34
CA THR A 384 -9.58 10.72 1.38
C THR A 384 -9.14 11.37 0.07
N GLU A 385 -8.07 10.87 -0.57
CA GLU A 385 -7.62 11.38 -1.87
C GLU A 385 -8.69 11.16 -2.94
N LEU A 386 -9.26 9.94 -3.02
CA LEU A 386 -10.31 9.66 -4.00
C LEU A 386 -11.56 10.51 -3.75
N GLN A 387 -12.00 10.64 -2.50
CA GLN A 387 -13.15 11.49 -2.18
C GLN A 387 -12.91 12.96 -2.57
N HIS A 388 -11.68 13.46 -2.39
CA HIS A 388 -11.33 14.81 -2.84
C HIS A 388 -11.36 14.91 -4.37
N ALA A 389 -10.82 13.91 -5.06
CA ALA A 389 -10.81 13.87 -6.52
C ALA A 389 -12.22 13.90 -7.12
N LEU A 390 -13.13 13.07 -6.59
CA LEU A 390 -14.53 13.02 -7.03
C LEU A 390 -15.33 14.28 -6.66
N ALA A 391 -14.90 15.00 -5.61
CA ALA A 391 -15.56 16.22 -5.18
C ALA A 391 -15.15 17.48 -5.97
N VAL A 392 -14.12 17.44 -6.82
CA VAL A 392 -13.67 18.61 -7.60
C VAL A 392 -14.66 18.97 -8.71
N LYS A 393 -15.11 20.23 -8.74
CA LYS A 393 -15.83 20.79 -9.90
C LYS A 393 -14.93 21.73 -10.68
N VAL A 394 -14.78 21.47 -11.98
CA VAL A 394 -13.88 22.19 -12.91
C VAL A 394 -14.15 23.72 -12.95
N SER A 395 -15.38 24.14 -12.64
CA SER A 395 -15.79 25.55 -12.65
C SER A 395 -15.60 26.30 -11.32
N GLN A 396 -15.14 25.64 -10.26
CA GLN A 396 -14.97 26.24 -8.94
C GLN A 396 -13.51 26.64 -8.67
N ALA A 397 -13.33 27.76 -7.97
CA ALA A 397 -12.01 28.27 -7.56
C ALA A 397 -11.54 27.76 -6.19
N GLU A 398 -12.43 27.07 -5.46
CA GLU A 398 -12.19 26.54 -4.13
C GLU A 398 -12.82 25.15 -3.99
N PHE A 399 -12.29 24.37 -3.05
CA PHE A 399 -12.80 23.03 -2.75
C PHE A 399 -14.10 23.10 -1.95
N ASP A 400 -15.17 22.54 -2.51
CA ASP A 400 -16.46 22.42 -1.84
C ASP A 400 -16.53 21.12 -1.02
N LYS A 401 -16.45 21.26 0.30
CA LYS A 401 -16.51 20.12 1.23
C LYS A 401 -17.86 19.41 1.21
N ASP A 402 -18.94 20.11 0.84
CA ASP A 402 -20.30 19.53 0.81
C ASP A 402 -20.53 18.68 -0.45
N ASN A 403 -19.62 18.76 -1.43
CA ASN A 403 -19.65 17.91 -2.63
C ASN A 403 -18.96 16.54 -2.42
N LYS A 404 -18.50 16.25 -1.20
CA LYS A 404 -17.79 15.02 -0.86
C LYS A 404 -18.77 13.86 -0.66
N SER A 405 -18.67 12.83 -1.49
CA SER A 405 -19.42 11.58 -1.30
C SER A 405 -18.87 10.73 -0.15
N ASP A 406 -19.75 10.00 0.54
CA ASP A 406 -19.34 9.02 1.54
C ASP A 406 -18.57 7.86 0.88
N ILE A 407 -17.57 7.33 1.58
CA ILE A 407 -16.78 6.20 1.09
C ILE A 407 -17.62 4.94 0.98
N GLU A 408 -18.58 4.74 1.89
CA GLU A 408 -19.49 3.60 1.87
C GLU A 408 -20.38 3.66 0.61
N ASP A 409 -20.85 4.85 0.25
CA ASP A 409 -21.63 5.07 -0.98
C ASP A 409 -20.79 4.74 -2.21
N ILE A 410 -19.55 5.25 -2.30
CA ILE A 410 -18.62 4.98 -3.42
C ILE A 410 -18.38 3.47 -3.58
N VAL A 411 -18.08 2.77 -2.48
CA VAL A 411 -17.85 1.32 -2.53
C VAL A 411 -19.12 0.55 -2.92
N SER A 412 -20.28 0.99 -2.45
CA SER A 412 -21.55 0.30 -2.69
C SER A 412 -21.94 0.32 -4.18
N VAL A 413 -21.72 1.45 -4.87
CA VAL A 413 -22.07 1.62 -6.29
C VAL A 413 -21.11 0.86 -7.22
N CYS A 414 -19.89 0.56 -6.78
CA CYS A 414 -18.90 -0.17 -7.59
C CYS A 414 -19.15 -1.69 -7.73
N ALA A 415 -20.32 -2.20 -7.35
CA ALA A 415 -20.76 -3.60 -7.56
C ALA A 415 -19.77 -4.68 -7.08
N GLY A 416 -18.99 -4.37 -6.03
CA GLY A 416 -18.00 -5.26 -5.43
C GLY A 416 -16.68 -5.38 -6.21
N LEU A 417 -16.41 -4.45 -7.14
CA LEU A 417 -15.12 -4.35 -7.84
C LEU A 417 -14.08 -3.53 -7.06
N VAL A 418 -14.52 -2.79 -6.05
CA VAL A 418 -13.69 -1.94 -5.20
C VAL A 418 -13.77 -2.41 -3.75
N THR A 419 -12.65 -2.29 -3.03
CA THR A 419 -12.56 -2.57 -1.60
C THR A 419 -11.70 -1.52 -0.92
N VAL A 420 -11.91 -1.35 0.39
CA VAL A 420 -11.17 -0.42 1.24
C VAL A 420 -10.43 -1.23 2.29
N ASP A 421 -9.13 -0.99 2.37
CA ASP A 421 -8.28 -1.50 3.43
C ASP A 421 -8.32 -0.49 4.60
N GLU A 422 -9.05 -0.81 5.68
CA GLU A 422 -9.42 0.14 6.74
C GLU A 422 -8.22 0.69 7.53
N GLU A 423 -7.23 -0.14 7.84
CA GLU A 423 -6.06 0.24 8.65
C GLU A 423 -5.07 1.08 7.84
N SER A 424 -4.84 0.71 6.59
CA SER A 424 -4.00 1.49 5.67
C SER A 424 -4.72 2.69 5.05
N GLY A 425 -6.05 2.74 5.11
CA GLY A 425 -6.87 3.79 4.51
C GLY A 425 -6.83 3.81 2.99
N ILE A 426 -6.43 2.71 2.35
CA ILE A 426 -6.23 2.60 0.90
C ILE A 426 -7.51 2.10 0.24
N ILE A 427 -7.93 2.75 -0.85
CA ILE A 427 -8.99 2.25 -1.73
C ILE A 427 -8.37 1.62 -2.97
N ARG A 428 -8.78 0.39 -3.28
CA ARG A 428 -8.22 -0.37 -4.41
C ARG A 428 -9.25 -1.25 -5.09
N LEU A 429 -8.90 -1.73 -6.27
CA LEU A 429 -9.65 -2.80 -6.91
C LEU A 429 -9.60 -4.06 -6.03
N VAL A 430 -10.67 -4.83 -6.07
CA VAL A 430 -10.83 -6.06 -5.30
C VAL A 430 -9.69 -7.05 -5.57
N HIS A 431 -9.12 -7.02 -6.78
CA HIS A 431 -7.99 -7.86 -7.14
C HIS A 431 -7.18 -7.31 -8.33
N TYR A 432 -5.93 -7.75 -8.47
CA TYR A 432 -5.05 -7.31 -9.56
C TYR A 432 -5.59 -7.74 -10.95
N THR A 433 -6.29 -8.88 -11.07
CA THR A 433 -6.92 -9.31 -12.36
C THR A 433 -8.00 -8.33 -12.82
N THR A 434 -8.59 -7.58 -11.89
CA THR A 434 -9.52 -6.49 -12.22
C THR A 434 -8.78 -5.31 -12.84
N GLN A 435 -7.56 -5.02 -12.37
CA GLN A 435 -6.68 -4.03 -12.99
C GLN A 435 -6.36 -4.43 -14.43
N GLU A 436 -5.92 -5.69 -14.67
CA GLU A 436 -5.61 -6.18 -16.02
C GLU A 436 -6.83 -6.09 -16.97
N TYR A 437 -8.01 -6.45 -16.49
CA TYR A 437 -9.24 -6.32 -17.26
C TYR A 437 -9.51 -4.87 -17.68
N PHE A 438 -9.43 -3.93 -16.74
CA PHE A 438 -9.68 -2.52 -17.04
C PHE A 438 -8.58 -1.87 -17.87
N GLU A 439 -7.32 -2.30 -17.77
CA GLU A 439 -6.26 -1.85 -18.66
C GLU A 439 -6.50 -2.30 -20.10
N GLN A 440 -6.97 -3.54 -20.30
CA GLN A 440 -7.30 -4.06 -21.63
C GLN A 440 -8.55 -3.42 -22.23
N THR A 441 -9.53 -3.07 -21.39
CA THR A 441 -10.84 -2.52 -21.80
C THR A 441 -10.97 -1.03 -21.50
N GLN A 442 -9.86 -0.34 -21.20
CA GLN A 442 -9.85 1.07 -20.77
C GLN A 442 -10.54 1.97 -21.80
N LYS A 443 -10.30 1.72 -23.09
CA LYS A 443 -10.88 2.52 -24.18
C LYS A 443 -12.39 2.35 -24.31
N ASP A 444 -12.93 1.22 -23.86
CA ASP A 444 -14.35 0.92 -23.93
C ASP A 444 -15.08 1.50 -22.72
N TRP A 445 -14.52 1.31 -21.51
CA TRP A 445 -15.17 1.74 -20.27
C TRP A 445 -14.81 3.16 -19.85
N PHE A 446 -13.57 3.59 -20.04
CA PHE A 446 -13.03 4.86 -19.54
C PHE A 446 -12.17 5.60 -20.60
N PRO A 447 -12.72 5.89 -21.80
CA PRO A 447 -11.95 6.47 -22.91
C PRO A 447 -11.32 7.83 -22.58
N THR A 448 -11.92 8.61 -21.67
CA THR A 448 -11.48 9.95 -21.29
C THR A 448 -10.74 10.01 -19.96
N ALA A 449 -10.51 8.87 -19.28
CA ALA A 449 -9.98 8.84 -17.91
C ALA A 449 -8.73 9.69 -17.71
N GLU A 450 -7.71 9.51 -18.56
CA GLU A 450 -6.44 10.25 -18.45
C GLU A 450 -6.64 11.77 -18.63
N PHE A 451 -7.58 12.18 -19.49
CA PHE A 451 -7.94 13.58 -19.69
C PHE A 451 -8.71 14.16 -18.48
N ASP A 452 -9.69 13.40 -17.96
CA ASP A 452 -10.52 13.84 -16.85
C ASP A 452 -9.70 13.96 -15.55
N ILE A 453 -8.84 12.97 -15.29
CA ILE A 453 -7.90 12.98 -14.15
C ILE A 453 -6.95 14.18 -14.25
N THR A 454 -6.37 14.43 -15.44
CA THR A 454 -5.52 15.61 -15.68
C THR A 454 -6.27 16.90 -15.38
N THR A 455 -7.50 17.03 -15.88
CA THR A 455 -8.36 18.21 -15.66
C THR A 455 -8.65 18.44 -14.18
N ILE A 456 -9.00 17.38 -13.45
CA ILE A 456 -9.30 17.45 -12.01
C ILE A 456 -8.05 17.83 -11.22
N CYS A 457 -6.91 17.17 -11.45
CA CYS A 457 -5.65 17.48 -10.78
C CYS A 457 -5.26 18.94 -10.97
N LEU A 458 -5.31 19.45 -12.21
CA LEU A 458 -4.96 20.83 -12.50
C LEU A 458 -5.95 21.84 -11.93
N THR A 459 -7.25 21.51 -11.94
CA THR A 459 -8.27 22.32 -11.26
C THR A 459 -7.97 22.42 -9.77
N TYR A 460 -7.67 21.28 -9.13
CA TYR A 460 -7.32 21.23 -7.72
C TYR A 460 -6.09 22.08 -7.41
N LEU A 461 -5.00 21.93 -8.19
CA LEU A 461 -3.77 22.71 -8.04
C LEU A 461 -3.97 24.22 -8.32
N SER A 462 -5.03 24.58 -9.04
CA SER A 462 -5.40 25.98 -9.35
C SER A 462 -6.26 26.65 -8.27
N PHE A 463 -6.64 25.95 -7.20
CA PHE A 463 -7.44 26.54 -6.13
C PHE A 463 -6.76 27.71 -5.42
N ALA A 464 -7.56 28.65 -4.92
CA ALA A 464 -7.09 29.89 -4.31
C ALA A 464 -6.14 29.67 -3.12
N VAL A 465 -6.32 28.57 -2.37
CA VAL A 465 -5.44 28.18 -1.26
C VAL A 465 -3.97 28.02 -1.68
N PHE A 466 -3.72 27.63 -2.93
CA PHE A 466 -2.37 27.47 -3.50
C PHE A 466 -1.87 28.73 -4.22
N GLY A 467 -2.74 29.73 -4.44
CA GLY A 467 -2.40 30.97 -5.13
C GLY A 467 -1.41 31.87 -4.38
N SER A 468 -1.15 31.58 -3.10
CA SER A 468 -0.10 32.23 -2.31
C SER A 468 1.31 31.76 -2.68
N GLY A 469 1.45 30.70 -3.48
CA GLY A 469 2.74 30.15 -3.87
C GLY A 469 3.28 29.08 -2.91
N PRO A 470 4.57 28.76 -3.00
CA PRO A 470 5.21 27.75 -2.16
C PRO A 470 5.18 28.17 -0.68
N CYS A 471 5.10 27.20 0.22
CA CYS A 471 5.20 27.41 1.66
C CYS A 471 6.63 27.78 2.05
N ASP A 472 6.81 28.78 2.93
CA ASP A 472 8.13 29.23 3.39
C ASP A 472 8.73 28.38 4.52
N THR A 473 7.91 27.55 5.17
CA THR A 473 8.33 26.73 6.32
C THR A 473 7.87 25.28 6.17
N ASP A 474 8.62 24.36 6.77
CA ASP A 474 8.26 22.94 6.79
C ASP A 474 6.89 22.72 7.45
N SER A 475 6.61 23.42 8.55
CA SER A 475 5.32 23.30 9.25
C SER A 475 4.14 23.74 8.40
N SER A 476 4.25 24.87 7.68
CA SER A 476 3.16 25.32 6.80
C SER A 476 3.01 24.42 5.55
N PHE A 477 4.10 23.83 5.07
CA PHE A 477 4.06 22.85 3.99
C PHE A 477 3.39 21.53 4.43
N GLU A 478 3.75 21.01 5.60
CA GLU A 478 3.14 19.80 6.20
C GLU A 478 1.65 20.01 6.49
N GLU A 479 1.29 21.16 7.05
CA GLU A 479 -0.11 21.53 7.27
C GLU A 479 -0.90 21.59 5.95
N ARG A 480 -0.30 22.17 4.90
CA ARG A 480 -0.92 22.21 3.57
C ARG A 480 -1.17 20.81 3.00
N LEU A 481 -0.21 19.90 3.13
CA LEU A 481 -0.37 18.49 2.70
C LEU A 481 -1.48 17.78 3.48
N GLN A 482 -1.57 18.00 4.80
CA GLN A 482 -2.60 17.39 5.64
C GLN A 482 -4.00 17.92 5.34
N LEU A 483 -4.15 19.24 5.13
CA LEU A 483 -5.44 19.87 4.85
C LEU A 483 -5.94 19.60 3.43
N ASN A 484 -5.04 19.22 2.51
CA ASN A 484 -5.33 19.01 1.10
C ASN A 484 -4.85 17.63 0.64
N PRO A 485 -5.56 16.54 0.99
CA PRO A 485 -5.13 15.16 0.71
C PRO A 485 -4.74 14.88 -0.74
N LEU A 486 -5.46 15.43 -1.72
CA LEU A 486 -5.16 15.20 -3.14
C LEU A 486 -3.94 16.00 -3.65
N TYR A 487 -3.44 16.98 -2.89
CA TYR A 487 -2.41 17.93 -3.34
C TYR A 487 -1.11 17.24 -3.77
N ASP A 488 -0.63 16.30 -2.95
CA ASP A 488 0.58 15.52 -3.23
C ASP A 488 0.44 14.72 -4.53
N TYR A 489 -0.64 13.94 -4.63
CA TYR A 489 -0.92 13.13 -5.82
C TYR A 489 -1.05 14.01 -7.06
N ALA A 490 -1.85 15.08 -6.98
CA ALA A 490 -2.11 15.97 -8.09
C ALA A 490 -0.80 16.58 -8.59
N ALA A 491 0.05 17.11 -7.71
CA ALA A 491 1.33 17.73 -8.07
C ALA A 491 2.31 16.75 -8.75
N HIS A 492 2.40 15.52 -8.25
CA HIS A 492 3.33 14.52 -8.78
C HIS A 492 2.85 13.88 -10.08
N TYR A 493 1.55 13.69 -10.28
CA TYR A 493 1.05 12.78 -11.31
C TYR A 493 0.21 13.42 -12.42
N TRP A 494 -0.22 14.69 -12.28
CA TRP A 494 -1.03 15.35 -13.33
C TRP A 494 -0.37 15.27 -14.71
N GLY A 495 0.95 15.46 -14.80
CA GLY A 495 1.67 15.47 -16.06
C GLY A 495 1.86 14.07 -16.66
N HIS A 496 1.96 13.04 -15.81
CA HIS A 496 1.98 11.64 -16.24
C HIS A 496 0.63 11.17 -16.80
N HIS A 497 -0.47 11.79 -16.37
CA HIS A 497 -1.78 11.59 -16.99
C HIS A 497 -1.89 12.40 -18.30
N ALA A 498 -1.44 13.65 -18.29
CA ALA A 498 -1.47 14.53 -19.46
C ALA A 498 -0.69 13.96 -20.65
N CYS A 499 0.46 13.33 -20.41
CA CYS A 499 1.30 12.76 -21.48
C CYS A 499 0.66 11.55 -22.19
N GLN A 500 -0.38 10.94 -21.62
CA GLN A 500 -1.10 9.83 -22.25
C GLN A 500 -2.17 10.32 -23.25
N VAL A 501 -2.49 11.63 -23.23
CA VAL A 501 -3.49 12.25 -24.09
C VAL A 501 -2.82 12.82 -25.34
N ARG A 502 -3.32 12.44 -26.52
CA ARG A 502 -2.78 12.87 -27.83
C ARG A 502 -3.37 14.19 -28.34
N SER A 503 -3.58 15.15 -27.43
CA SER A 503 -4.07 16.48 -27.78
C SER A 503 -3.61 17.51 -26.75
N PRO A 504 -3.33 18.76 -27.17
CA PRO A 504 -2.96 19.82 -26.25
C PRO A 504 -4.10 20.09 -25.28
N HIS A 505 -3.86 19.76 -24.02
CA HIS A 505 -4.84 19.88 -22.96
C HIS A 505 -4.95 21.35 -22.54
N SER A 506 -6.08 22.00 -22.85
CA SER A 506 -6.30 23.44 -22.60
C SER A 506 -6.04 23.83 -21.15
N LYS A 507 -6.46 23.00 -20.19
CA LYS A 507 -6.23 23.23 -18.76
C LYS A 507 -4.75 23.29 -18.36
N VAL A 508 -3.86 22.59 -19.08
CA VAL A 508 -2.40 22.67 -18.83
C VAL A 508 -1.87 24.05 -19.19
N ILE A 509 -2.29 24.56 -20.36
CA ILE A 509 -1.91 25.91 -20.81
C ILE A 509 -2.48 26.97 -19.87
N GLU A 510 -3.74 26.82 -19.45
CA GLU A 510 -4.37 27.70 -18.43
C GLU A 510 -3.57 27.70 -17.12
N PHE A 511 -3.19 26.52 -16.63
CA PHE A 511 -2.38 26.39 -15.42
C PHE A 511 -1.02 27.08 -15.54
N PHE A 512 -0.41 27.09 -16.74
CA PHE A 512 0.85 27.79 -16.98
C PHE A 512 0.78 29.32 -16.86
N HIS A 513 -0.43 29.89 -16.89
CA HIS A 513 -0.62 31.32 -16.60
C HIS A 513 -0.66 31.65 -15.11
N HIS A 514 -0.70 30.65 -14.23
CA HIS A 514 -0.75 30.81 -12.77
C HIS A 514 0.62 30.50 -12.13
N GLU A 515 1.57 31.42 -12.25
CA GLU A 515 2.96 31.24 -11.78
C GLU A 515 3.06 30.80 -10.31
N MET A 516 2.29 31.40 -9.41
CA MET A 516 2.31 31.04 -7.99
C MET A 516 1.81 29.61 -7.74
N ASN A 517 0.72 29.20 -8.39
CA ASN A 517 0.20 27.84 -8.29
C ASN A 517 1.20 26.82 -8.87
N MET A 518 1.88 27.15 -9.97
CA MET A 518 2.95 26.33 -10.53
C MET A 518 4.13 26.17 -9.57
N GLU A 519 4.60 27.25 -8.94
CA GLU A 519 5.70 27.15 -7.97
C GLU A 519 5.28 26.32 -6.74
N ALA A 520 4.05 26.48 -6.26
CA ALA A 520 3.51 25.65 -5.19
C ALA A 520 3.47 24.16 -5.59
N ALA A 521 2.95 23.85 -6.78
CA ALA A 521 2.93 22.47 -7.28
C ALA A 521 4.35 21.91 -7.48
N SER A 522 5.30 22.72 -7.96
CA SER A 522 6.71 22.33 -8.09
C SER A 522 7.35 22.01 -6.74
N GLN A 523 7.04 22.77 -5.68
CA GLN A 523 7.45 22.46 -4.32
C GLN A 523 6.91 21.08 -3.90
N ALA A 524 5.60 20.85 -4.05
CA ALA A 524 4.99 19.57 -3.68
C ALA A 524 5.56 18.38 -4.47
N MET A 525 5.83 18.56 -5.76
CA MET A 525 6.36 17.53 -6.65
C MET A 525 7.82 17.14 -6.36
N GLN A 526 8.66 18.11 -5.95
CA GLN A 526 10.10 17.88 -5.85
C GLN A 526 10.60 17.71 -4.42
N VAL A 527 9.88 18.27 -3.44
CA VAL A 527 10.24 18.13 -2.04
C VAL A 527 9.80 16.75 -1.55
N ARG A 528 10.75 16.01 -1.00
CA ARG A 528 10.45 14.82 -0.19
C ARG A 528 11.06 14.98 1.19
N LYS A 529 10.25 14.79 2.23
CA LYS A 529 10.74 14.71 3.60
C LYS A 529 11.44 13.37 3.77
N TYR A 530 12.75 13.36 3.57
CA TYR A 530 13.50 12.11 3.72
C TYR A 530 13.77 11.76 5.18
N PHE A 531 13.79 12.75 6.07
CA PHE A 531 14.09 12.56 7.49
C PHE A 531 13.21 13.43 8.39
N SER A 532 12.83 12.91 9.56
CA SER A 532 12.11 13.68 10.59
C SER A 532 12.90 14.88 11.11
N CYS A 533 14.24 14.81 11.05
CA CYS A 533 15.17 15.83 11.54
C CYS A 533 15.70 16.79 10.45
N GLN A 534 15.20 16.73 9.22
CA GLN A 534 15.67 17.59 8.15
C GLN A 534 14.96 18.94 8.24
N ASP A 535 15.67 19.95 8.76
CA ASP A 535 15.17 21.32 8.80
C ASP A 535 15.24 21.96 7.41
N GLN A 536 14.20 22.72 7.07
CA GLN A 536 14.00 23.45 5.82
C GLN A 536 13.95 22.55 4.58
N TYR A 537 13.52 21.29 4.74
CA TYR A 537 13.42 20.36 3.61
C TYR A 537 12.42 20.87 2.55
N SER A 538 11.36 21.55 2.97
CA SER A 538 10.36 22.19 2.09
C SER A 538 10.95 23.24 1.16
N GLN A 539 12.16 23.73 1.43
CA GLN A 539 12.82 24.74 0.62
C GLN A 539 13.78 24.15 -0.40
N LEU A 540 13.99 22.83 -0.41
CA LEU A 540 14.95 22.14 -1.27
C LEU A 540 14.33 21.77 -2.63
N PHE A 541 13.86 22.78 -3.37
CA PHE A 541 13.29 22.64 -4.71
C PHE A 541 13.73 23.81 -5.59
N PRO A 542 13.83 23.63 -6.92
CA PRO A 542 14.17 24.71 -7.83
C PRO A 542 13.03 25.73 -7.92
N ARG A 543 13.32 26.98 -7.56
CA ARG A 543 12.40 28.10 -7.87
C ARG A 543 12.51 28.52 -9.34
N ARG A 544 11.55 29.32 -9.81
CA ARG A 544 11.49 29.80 -11.21
C ARG A 544 11.32 28.69 -12.24
N THR A 545 10.62 27.62 -11.86
CA THR A 545 10.25 26.54 -12.80
C THR A 545 9.20 27.08 -13.77
N THR A 546 9.44 27.02 -15.08
CA THR A 546 8.48 27.47 -16.11
C THR A 546 7.60 26.32 -16.59
N GLY A 547 6.50 26.62 -17.27
CA GLY A 547 5.64 25.58 -17.90
C GLY A 547 6.42 24.64 -18.84
N LEU A 548 7.44 25.16 -19.54
CA LEU A 548 8.28 24.33 -20.42
C LEU A 548 9.20 23.38 -19.63
N HIS A 549 9.67 23.77 -18.44
CA HIS A 549 10.38 22.84 -17.54
C HIS A 549 9.46 21.70 -17.09
N LEU A 550 8.18 21.99 -16.80
CA LEU A 550 7.20 20.97 -16.42
C LEU A 550 6.85 20.05 -17.60
N CYS A 551 6.66 20.59 -18.81
CA CYS A 551 6.51 19.77 -20.01
C CYS A 551 7.72 18.86 -20.25
N ALA A 552 8.93 19.38 -20.05
CA ALA A 552 10.17 18.63 -20.14
C ALA A 552 10.33 17.58 -19.03
N TYR A 553 9.84 17.85 -17.83
CA TYR A 553 9.83 16.90 -16.72
C TYR A 553 8.94 15.68 -16.99
N PHE A 554 7.74 15.92 -17.52
CA PHE A 554 6.71 14.90 -17.70
C PHE A 554 6.69 14.27 -19.11
N GLY A 555 7.43 14.83 -20.06
CA GLY A 555 7.42 14.37 -21.45
C GLY A 555 6.17 14.79 -22.24
N ILE A 556 5.58 15.96 -21.95
CA ILE A 556 4.34 16.44 -22.60
C ILE A 556 4.69 17.16 -23.91
N THR A 557 4.78 16.42 -25.01
CA THR A 557 5.21 16.93 -26.32
C THR A 557 4.21 17.90 -26.94
N ASP A 558 2.91 17.60 -26.87
CA ASP A 558 1.88 18.35 -27.61
C ASP A 558 1.72 19.78 -27.06
N VAL A 559 1.78 19.93 -25.74
CA VAL A 559 1.74 21.24 -25.07
C VAL A 559 3.07 21.98 -25.25
N ALA A 560 4.20 21.28 -25.14
CA ALA A 560 5.51 21.89 -25.39
C ALA A 560 5.57 22.51 -26.79
N ALA A 561 5.16 21.76 -27.82
CA ALA A 561 5.11 22.24 -29.19
C ALA A 561 4.16 23.44 -29.38
N ALA A 562 3.05 23.48 -28.64
CA ALA A 562 2.09 24.59 -28.71
C ALA A 562 2.60 25.89 -28.07
N ILE A 563 3.50 25.82 -27.09
CA ILE A 563 4.01 27.00 -26.36
C ILE A 563 5.42 27.42 -26.76
N ILE A 564 6.17 26.57 -27.49
CA ILE A 564 7.61 26.73 -27.76
C ILE A 564 7.97 28.07 -28.42
N ASP A 565 7.10 28.57 -29.31
CA ASP A 565 7.30 29.82 -30.04
C ASP A 565 7.00 31.08 -29.19
N PHE A 566 6.40 30.91 -28.01
CA PHE A 566 5.93 31.99 -27.15
C PHE A 566 6.72 32.11 -25.84
N VAL A 567 7.67 31.22 -25.58
CA VAL A 567 8.43 31.15 -24.31
C VAL A 567 9.94 31.14 -24.57
N ASP A 568 10.71 31.51 -23.54
CA ASP A 568 12.18 31.42 -23.59
C ASP A 568 12.65 29.98 -23.36
N LEU A 569 13.19 29.36 -24.43
CA LEU A 569 13.73 28.01 -24.44
C LEU A 569 14.94 27.83 -23.52
N ASP A 570 15.71 28.90 -23.32
CA ASP A 570 16.92 28.92 -22.51
C ASP A 570 16.66 29.46 -21.09
N SER A 571 15.37 29.60 -20.72
CA SER A 571 14.98 29.96 -19.36
C SER A 571 15.63 29.01 -18.36
N ARG A 572 16.14 29.56 -17.26
CA ARG A 572 16.86 28.80 -16.23
C ARG A 572 16.12 28.81 -14.92
N ASP A 573 16.01 27.64 -14.31
CA ASP A 573 15.59 27.52 -12.91
C ASP A 573 16.67 28.08 -11.95
N GLU A 574 16.37 28.09 -10.65
CA GLU A 574 17.29 28.55 -9.60
C GLU A 574 18.65 27.84 -9.59
N TYR A 575 18.71 26.60 -10.08
CA TYR A 575 19.94 25.81 -10.17
C TYR A 575 20.64 25.97 -11.54
N GLY A 576 20.14 26.85 -12.41
CA GLY A 576 20.73 27.11 -13.72
C GLY A 576 20.38 26.07 -14.78
N ARG A 577 19.43 25.16 -14.51
CA ARG A 577 19.02 24.10 -15.44
C ARG A 577 17.97 24.65 -16.40
N THR A 578 18.05 24.23 -17.66
CA THR A 578 17.09 24.59 -18.71
C THR A 578 16.03 23.50 -18.89
N PRO A 579 14.91 23.76 -19.60
CA PRO A 579 13.95 22.73 -19.96
C PRO A 579 14.60 21.56 -20.71
N LEU A 580 15.53 21.84 -21.63
CA LEU A 580 16.29 20.81 -22.34
C LEU A 580 17.10 19.91 -21.37
N SER A 581 17.72 20.51 -20.35
CA SER A 581 18.43 19.74 -19.31
C SER A 581 17.49 18.81 -18.53
N TRP A 582 16.25 19.22 -18.27
CA TRP A 582 15.26 18.40 -17.58
C TRP A 582 14.76 17.27 -18.47
N ALA A 583 14.46 17.55 -19.74
CA ALA A 583 14.01 16.54 -20.72
C ALA A 583 15.07 15.45 -20.91
N ALA A 584 16.34 15.86 -21.08
CA ALA A 584 17.46 14.93 -21.23
C ALA A 584 17.68 14.08 -19.97
N TRP A 585 17.58 14.66 -18.78
CA TRP A 585 17.74 13.94 -17.51
C TRP A 585 16.66 12.87 -17.30
N ASN A 586 15.42 13.16 -17.70
CA ASN A 586 14.28 12.26 -17.55
C ASN A 586 14.08 11.31 -18.76
N GLY A 587 14.93 11.40 -19.79
CA GLY A 587 14.87 10.52 -20.96
C GLY A 587 13.72 10.81 -21.93
N HIS A 588 13.22 12.05 -21.96
CA HIS A 588 12.09 12.44 -22.81
C HIS A 588 12.55 12.93 -24.18
N GLU A 589 13.02 11.99 -25.02
CA GLU A 589 13.55 12.27 -26.37
C GLU A 589 12.57 13.05 -27.26
N GLY A 590 11.25 12.85 -27.12
CA GLY A 590 10.26 13.57 -27.93
C GLY A 590 10.14 15.07 -27.60
N VAL A 591 10.62 15.51 -26.43
CA VAL A 591 10.64 16.93 -26.03
C VAL A 591 11.99 17.59 -26.36
N VAL A 592 13.06 16.79 -26.47
CA VAL A 592 14.41 17.23 -26.90
C VAL A 592 14.41 17.55 -28.39
#